data_AF-A0A7Y5QGE2-F1
#
_entry.id   AF-A0A7Y5QGE2-F1
#
_cell.length_a   1.000
_cell.length_b   1.000
_cell.length_c   1.000
_cell.angle_alpha   90.00
_cell.angle_beta   90.00
_cell.angle_gamma   90.00
#
_symmetry.space_group_name_H-M   'P 1'
#
loop_
_entity.id
_entity.type
_entity.pdbx_description
1 polymer ?
#
loop_
_entity_poly.entity_id
_entity_poly.type
_entity_poly.pdbx_seq_one_letter_code
_entity_poly.pdbx_strand_id
1 'polypeptide(L)' 'MVDQINLYTVEDFDHFIALPEDADRRFGFIDGEIITADGGSLLPGFRLSASEIFAD' A
#
# COMPACT_ATOMS: atom_id res chain seq x y z
N MET A 1 -14.31 -9.30 15.23
CA MET A 1 -14.14 -9.15 13.78
C MET A 1 -12.78 -9.72 13.45
N VAL A 2 -12.74 -10.87 12.78
CA VAL A 2 -11.48 -11.37 12.22
C VAL A 2 -11.28 -10.63 10.91
N ASP A 3 -10.18 -9.90 10.81
CA ASP A 3 -9.75 -9.30 9.55
C ASP A 3 -9.41 -10.47 8.62
N GLN A 4 -10.17 -10.61 7.55
CA GLN A 4 -10.06 -11.74 6.64
C GLN A 4 -8.81 -11.48 5.79
N ILE A 5 -7.68 -12.06 6.19
CA ILE A 5 -6.42 -11.94 5.44
C ILE A 5 -6.63 -12.58 4.06
N ASN A 6 -6.97 -11.77 3.08
CA ASN A 6 -6.98 -12.17 1.69
C ASN A 6 -5.53 -12.11 1.20
N LEU A 7 -4.87 -13.28 1.19
CA LEU A 7 -3.56 -13.46 0.59
C LEU A 7 -3.73 -13.40 -0.93
N TYR A 8 -3.34 -12.26 -1.52
CA TYR A 8 -3.24 -12.06 -2.95
C TYR A 8 -1.91 -12.58 -3.47
N THR A 9 -1.85 -12.93 -4.75
CA THR A 9 -0.59 -13.23 -5.43
C THR A 9 -0.01 -11.98 -6.11
N VAL A 10 1.23 -12.08 -6.59
CA VAL A 10 1.86 -11.00 -7.38
C VAL A 10 1.10 -10.76 -8.68
N GLU A 11 0.50 -11.80 -9.27
CA GLU A 11 -0.32 -11.68 -10.49
C GLU A 11 -1.62 -10.93 -10.22
N ASP A 12 -2.26 -11.18 -9.07
CA ASP A 12 -3.42 -10.40 -8.63
C ASP A 12 -3.06 -8.93 -8.39
N PHE A 13 -1.87 -8.66 -7.84
CA PHE A 13 -1.37 -7.30 -7.65
C PHE A 13 -1.16 -6.57 -8.97
N ASP A 14 -0.54 -7.22 -9.96
CA ASP A 14 -0.31 -6.63 -11.29
C ASP A 14 -1.63 -6.25 -11.98
N HIS A 15 -2.62 -7.15 -11.91
CA HIS A 15 -3.95 -6.88 -12.45
C HIS A 15 -4.66 -5.74 -11.71
N PHE A 16 -4.49 -5.67 -10.38
CA PHE A 16 -5.07 -4.64 -9.54
C PHE A 16 -4.51 -3.24 -9.85
N ILE A 17 -3.19 -3.09 -9.97
CA ILE A 17 -2.56 -1.78 -10.28
C ILE A 17 -2.75 -1.34 -11.73
N ALA A 18 -3.14 -2.26 -12.62
CA ALA A 18 -3.41 -1.96 -14.03
C ALA A 18 -4.78 -1.31 -14.27
N LEU A 19 -5.65 -1.25 -13.24
CA LEU A 19 -6.96 -0.63 -13.36
C LEU A 19 -6.81 0.89 -13.54
N PRO A 20 -7.54 1.50 -14.51
CA PRO A 20 -7.44 2.94 -14.77
C PRO A 20 -7.88 3.80 -13.58
N GLU A 21 -8.74 3.27 -12.70
CA GLU A 21 -9.19 3.92 -11.47
C GLU A 21 -8.07 4.01 -10.41
N ASP A 22 -7.09 3.11 -10.49
CA ASP A 22 -5.98 2.98 -9.55
C ASP A 22 -4.66 3.50 -10.12
N ALA A 23 -4.66 3.97 -11.38
CA ALA A 23 -3.47 4.46 -12.09
C ALA A 23 -2.80 5.69 -11.44
N ASP A 24 -3.56 6.51 -10.69
CA ASP A 24 -3.04 7.67 -9.95
C ASP A 24 -2.60 7.31 -8.51
N ARG A 25 -2.89 6.08 -8.07
CA ARG A 25 -2.63 5.61 -6.71
C ARG A 25 -1.36 4.76 -6.67
N ARG A 26 -0.65 4.81 -5.54
CA ARG A 26 0.54 3.99 -5.32
C ARG A 26 0.19 2.84 -4.41
N PHE A 27 0.55 1.62 -4.80
CA PHE A 27 0.32 0.42 -3.98
C PHE A 27 1.62 -0.28 -3.66
N GLY A 28 1.62 -1.01 -2.54
CA GLY A 28 2.68 -1.92 -2.14
C GLY A 28 2.12 -3.31 -1.94
N PHE A 29 2.94 -4.32 -2.17
CA PHE A 29 2.61 -5.72 -1.92
C PHE A 29 3.54 -6.26 -0.83
N ILE A 30 3.01 -6.53 0.37
CA ILE A 30 3.77 -6.99 1.54
C ILE A 30 3.07 -8.21 2.12
N ASP A 31 3.81 -9.33 2.25
CA ASP A 31 3.34 -10.58 2.86
C ASP A 31 2.03 -11.14 2.28
N GLY A 32 1.78 -10.91 0.98
CA GLY A 32 0.52 -11.33 0.33
C GLY A 32 -0.61 -10.32 0.43
N GLU A 33 -0.39 -9.17 1.07
CA GLU A 33 -1.38 -8.10 1.19
C GLU A 33 -1.09 -6.94 0.24
N ILE A 34 -2.13 -6.42 -0.41
CA ILE A 34 -2.07 -5.21 -1.22
C ILE A 34 -2.41 -4.01 -0.33
N ILE A 35 -1.42 -3.16 -0.06
CA ILE A 35 -1.60 -1.94 0.73
C ILE A 35 -1.55 -0.71 -0.18
N THR A 36 -2.26 0.35 0.19
CA THR A 36 -2.08 1.65 -0.48
C THR A 36 -0.90 2.39 0.17
N ALA A 37 0.07 2.78 -0.65
CA ALA A 37 1.19 3.63 -0.28
C ALA A 37 0.76 5.11 -0.30
N ASP A 38 -0.33 5.44 0.40
CA ASP A 38 -0.59 6.81 0.83
C ASP A 38 0.41 7.10 1.94
N GLY A 39 1.43 7.91 1.64
CA GLY A 39 2.57 8.21 2.51
C GLY A 39 2.24 8.98 3.80
N GLY A 40 1.26 8.52 4.57
CA GLY A 40 0.75 9.20 5.77
C GLY A 40 0.33 8.30 6.94
N SER A 41 0.32 6.97 6.79
CA SER A 41 -0.09 6.08 7.89
C SER A 41 0.84 4.87 8.03
N LEU A 42 2.09 5.14 8.43
CA LEU A 42 3.00 4.10 8.90
C LEU A 42 2.59 3.70 10.32
N LEU A 43 1.59 2.82 10.46
CA LEU A 43 1.14 2.23 11.74
C LEU A 43 0.43 3.21 12.70
N PRO A 44 -0.60 2.75 13.45
CA PRO A 44 -1.22 3.56 14.50
C PRO A 44 -0.17 3.92 15.57
N GLY A 45 0.18 5.21 15.64
CA GLY A 45 1.15 5.75 16.59
C GLY A 45 2.47 6.23 15.97
N PHE A 46 2.70 6.01 14.68
CA PHE A 46 3.89 6.51 14.00
C PHE A 46 3.49 7.35 12.78
N ARG A 47 3.76 8.65 12.85
CA ARG A 47 3.55 9.62 11.77
C ARG A 47 4.91 10.13 11.36
N LEU A 48 5.45 9.57 10.29
CA LEU A 48 6.65 10.07 9.63
C LEU A 48 6.26 10.46 8.21
N SER A 49 6.45 11.73 7.86
CA SER A 49 6.13 12.20 6.52
C SER A 49 7.24 11.75 5.57
N ALA A 50 6.89 11.33 4.34
CA ALA A 50 7.90 10.99 3.34
C ALA A 50 8.88 12.15 3.09
N SER A 51 8.41 13.40 3.18
CA SER A 51 9.25 14.61 3.09
C SER A 51 10.30 14.72 4.20
N GLU A 52 10.08 14.10 5.36
CA GLU A 52 11.05 14.10 6.46
C GLU A 52 12.16 13.05 6.27
N ILE A 53 11.96 12.07 5.39
CA ILE A 53 12.98 11.06 5.03
C ILE A 53 13.92 11.61 3.96
N PHE A 54 13.40 12.44 3.06
CA PHE A 54 14.14 13.00 1.91
C PHE A 54 14.49 14.49 2.07
N ALA A 55 14.41 15.04 3.30
CA ALA A 55 14.89 16.38 3.57
C ALA A 55 16.42 16.36 3.66
N ASP A 56 17.08 16.97 2.67
CA ASP A 56 18.49 17.39 2.74
C ASP A 56 18.61 18.72 3.49
#